data_AF-A0ABD5PJ22-F1
#
_entry.id   AF-A0ABD5PJ22-F1
#
_cell.length_a   1.000
_cell.length_b   1.000
_cell.length_c   1.000
_cell.angle_alpha   90.00
_cell.angle_beta   90.00
_cell.angle_gamma   90.00
#
_symmetry.space_group_name_H-M   'P 1'
#
loop_
_entity.id
_entity.type
_entity.pdbx_description
1 polymer ?
#
loop_
_entity_poly.entity_id
_entity_poly.type
_entity_poly.pdbx_seq_one_letter_code
_entity_poly.pdbx_strand_id
1 'polypeptide(L)'
;MVEPDDDVGPLSRRIGDLQTELGALRQDLHAADGSDDEFRARFESVAGELQDLLAAANGGHGAIDTISGETITPLDPDPAAIDLDDVAHALSNLSRFTGQGTRFYSVARHSVHVSREVEARGGSRAAQRWGLLHDAPEAYLSDVPAPVKRSLPGYTHAEKRLARAVRDALDVEVTAADLTVVDAADSAVGRHELSVHLPESDHESPPLEYDPDALESNVADSDLFRERARTLGLR
;
A
#
# COMPACT_ATOMS: atom_id res chain seq x y z
N MET A 1 15.20 -42.56 -34.06
CA MET A 1 14.45 -42.37 -32.80
C MET A 1 15.16 -41.23 -32.10
N VAL A 2 14.65 -40.02 -32.27
CA VAL A 2 15.14 -38.84 -31.55
C VAL A 2 14.29 -38.85 -30.28
N GLU A 3 14.91 -39.05 -29.13
CA GLU A 3 14.24 -38.90 -27.84
C GLU A 3 13.75 -37.44 -27.74
N PRO A 4 12.52 -37.19 -27.23
CA PRO A 4 12.10 -35.83 -26.98
C PRO A 4 13.05 -35.25 -25.92
N ASP A 5 13.66 -34.12 -26.27
CA ASP A 5 14.49 -33.32 -25.39
C ASP A 5 13.60 -32.82 -24.25
N ASP A 6 13.60 -33.54 -23.12
CA ASP A 6 12.96 -33.15 -21.85
C ASP A 6 13.78 -32.01 -21.20
N ASP A 7 14.15 -30.98 -21.97
CA ASP A 7 14.59 -29.71 -21.38
C ASP A 7 13.35 -28.97 -20.88
N VAL A 8 12.83 -29.45 -19.76
CA VAL A 8 11.93 -28.69 -18.91
C VAL A 8 12.77 -27.50 -18.42
N GLY A 9 12.77 -26.43 -19.23
CA GLY A 9 13.62 -25.28 -19.04
C GLY A 9 13.49 -24.67 -17.63
N PRO A 10 14.43 -23.80 -17.22
CA PRO A 10 14.47 -23.24 -15.87
C PRO A 10 13.12 -22.66 -15.36
N LEU A 11 12.35 -22.03 -16.26
CA LEU A 11 11.02 -21.50 -15.97
C LEU A 11 10.00 -22.59 -15.66
N SER A 12 9.93 -23.64 -16.48
CA SER A 12 8.99 -24.75 -16.30
C SER A 12 9.28 -25.52 -15.00
N ARG A 13 10.56 -25.68 -14.64
CA ARG A 13 10.95 -26.23 -13.34
C ARG A 13 10.48 -25.34 -12.19
N ARG A 14 10.71 -24.03 -12.26
CA ARG A 14 10.29 -23.11 -11.19
C ARG A 14 8.78 -23.05 -10.99
N ILE A 15 8.01 -23.09 -12.08
CA ILE A 15 6.55 -23.18 -12.02
C ILE A 15 6.12 -24.47 -11.29
N GLY A 16 6.76 -25.60 -11.59
CA GLY A 16 6.51 -26.88 -10.90
C GLY A 16 6.80 -26.82 -9.40
N ASP A 17 7.90 -26.19 -9.00
CA ASP A 17 8.24 -26.00 -7.59
C ASP A 17 7.18 -25.15 -6.85
N LEU A 18 6.75 -24.03 -7.45
CA LEU A 18 5.72 -23.17 -6.87
C LEU A 18 4.35 -23.85 -6.80
N GLN A 19 4.00 -24.69 -7.78
CA GLN A 19 2.77 -25.49 -7.74
C GLN A 19 2.80 -26.50 -6.58
N THR A 20 3.97 -27.11 -6.34
CA THR A 20 4.18 -28.03 -5.21
C THR A 20 4.05 -27.29 -3.88
N GLU A 21 4.68 -26.12 -3.77
CA GLU A 21 4.62 -25.28 -2.59
C GLU A 21 3.19 -24.77 -2.30
N LEU A 22 2.48 -24.30 -3.32
CA LEU A 22 1.07 -23.92 -3.20
C LEU A 22 0.20 -25.10 -2.77
N GLY A 23 0.52 -26.31 -3.25
CA GLY A 23 -0.13 -27.56 -2.83
C GLY A 23 0.05 -27.84 -1.34
N ALA A 24 1.27 -27.66 -0.82
CA ALA A 24 1.58 -27.80 0.61
C ALA A 24 0.86 -26.73 1.45
N LEU A 25 0.94 -25.47 1.05
CA LEU A 25 0.25 -24.36 1.72
C LEU A 25 -1.27 -24.60 1.81
N ARG A 26 -1.88 -25.16 0.76
CA ARG A 26 -3.32 -25.49 0.78
C ARG A 26 -3.65 -26.59 1.79
N GLN A 27 -2.76 -27.56 1.99
CA GLN A 27 -2.95 -28.61 3.00
C GLN A 27 -2.84 -28.04 4.41
N ASP A 28 -1.84 -27.17 4.65
CA ASP A 28 -1.64 -26.50 5.93
C ASP A 28 -2.80 -25.56 6.27
N LEU A 29 -3.38 -24.85 5.28
CA LEU A 29 -4.57 -24.02 5.46
C LEU A 29 -5.77 -24.81 6.02
N HIS A 30 -5.92 -26.07 5.62
CA HIS A 30 -6.99 -26.95 6.14
C HIS A 30 -6.70 -27.49 7.54
N ALA A 31 -5.45 -27.39 8.01
CA ALA A 31 -5.00 -27.88 9.32
C ALA A 31 -4.76 -26.75 10.35
N ALA A 32 -4.60 -25.50 9.91
CA ALA A 32 -4.28 -24.35 10.74
C ALA A 32 -5.53 -23.58 11.21
N ASP A 33 -5.55 -23.21 12.49
CA ASP A 33 -6.55 -22.31 13.08
C ASP A 33 -6.14 -20.85 12.76
N GLY A 34 -6.40 -20.41 11.53
CA GLY A 34 -6.69 -19.01 11.15
C GLY A 34 -5.67 -17.87 11.31
N SER A 35 -4.56 -17.97 12.05
CA SER A 35 -3.63 -16.82 12.17
C SER A 35 -2.16 -17.22 12.38
N ASP A 36 -1.49 -17.58 11.28
CA ASP A 36 -0.04 -17.61 11.25
C ASP A 36 0.45 -16.56 10.23
N ASP A 37 1.04 -15.47 10.74
CA ASP A 37 1.60 -14.40 9.92
C ASP A 37 2.71 -14.94 8.99
N GLU A 38 3.43 -15.98 9.41
CA GLU A 38 4.43 -16.66 8.59
C GLU A 38 3.78 -17.39 7.42
N PHE A 39 2.68 -18.12 7.68
CA PHE A 39 1.90 -18.77 6.64
C PHE A 39 1.38 -17.77 5.61
N ARG A 40 0.82 -16.64 6.07
CA ARG A 40 0.34 -15.58 5.19
C ARG A 40 1.47 -15.00 4.35
N ALA A 41 2.61 -14.68 4.95
CA ALA A 41 3.77 -14.12 4.24
C ALA A 41 4.28 -15.08 3.16
N ARG A 42 4.32 -16.39 3.47
CA ARG A 42 4.73 -17.41 2.51
C ARG A 42 3.74 -17.54 1.35
N PHE A 43 2.44 -17.52 1.63
CA PHE A 43 1.40 -17.54 0.60
C PHE A 43 1.49 -16.31 -0.33
N GLU A 44 1.64 -15.11 0.23
CA GLU A 44 1.82 -13.88 -0.54
C GLU A 44 3.07 -13.94 -1.43
N SER A 45 4.18 -14.50 -0.92
CA SER A 45 5.40 -14.69 -1.72
C SER A 45 5.18 -15.59 -2.93
N VAL A 46 4.53 -16.74 -2.74
CA VAL A 46 4.22 -17.68 -3.85
C VAL A 46 3.29 -17.04 -4.86
N ALA A 47 2.24 -16.35 -4.40
CA ALA A 47 1.30 -15.65 -5.27
C ALA A 47 2.00 -14.55 -6.09
N GLY A 48 2.87 -13.77 -5.45
CA GLY A 48 3.66 -12.73 -6.09
C GLY A 48 4.60 -13.28 -7.16
N GLU A 49 5.28 -14.39 -6.89
CA GLU A 49 6.20 -14.98 -7.85
C GLU A 49 5.47 -15.60 -9.06
N LEU A 50 4.33 -16.26 -8.83
CA LEU A 50 3.48 -16.75 -9.92
C LEU A 50 3.00 -15.59 -10.81
N GLN A 51 2.67 -14.44 -10.20
CA GLN A 51 2.29 -13.23 -10.92
C GLN A 51 3.45 -12.69 -11.79
N ASP A 52 4.68 -12.66 -11.26
CA ASP A 52 5.86 -12.21 -11.99
C ASP A 52 6.21 -13.17 -13.15
N LEU A 53 6.10 -14.48 -12.95
CA LEU A 53 6.32 -15.47 -14.00
C LEU A 53 5.27 -15.36 -15.11
N LEU A 54 4.00 -15.16 -14.75
CA LEU A 54 2.93 -14.94 -15.71
C LEU A 54 3.17 -13.66 -16.52
N ALA A 55 3.60 -12.57 -15.85
CA ALA A 55 3.94 -11.33 -16.53
C ALA A 55 5.13 -11.52 -17.49
N ALA A 56 6.21 -12.19 -17.06
CA ALA A 56 7.37 -12.49 -17.91
C ALA A 56 6.98 -13.28 -19.16
N ALA A 57 6.07 -14.26 -19.04
CA ALA A 57 5.53 -15.01 -20.18
C ALA A 57 4.70 -14.13 -21.14
N ASN A 58 4.14 -13.03 -20.65
CA ASN A 58 3.32 -12.07 -21.41
C ASN A 58 4.09 -10.80 -21.84
N GLY A 59 5.44 -10.81 -21.77
CA GLY A 59 6.27 -9.69 -22.20
C GLY A 59 6.61 -8.65 -21.10
N GLY A 60 6.30 -8.97 -19.85
CA GLY A 60 6.55 -8.12 -18.68
C GLY A 60 5.27 -7.55 -18.07
N HIS A 61 5.42 -6.86 -16.94
CA HIS A 61 4.34 -6.08 -16.34
C HIS A 61 4.05 -4.83 -17.18
N GLY A 62 2.78 -4.43 -17.26
CA GLY A 62 2.37 -3.24 -18.04
C GLY A 62 2.61 -1.94 -17.27
N ALA A 63 2.96 -0.89 -18.01
CA ALA A 63 3.11 0.47 -17.48
C ALA A 63 1.78 1.24 -17.53
N ILE A 64 1.65 2.25 -16.68
CA ILE A 64 0.60 3.26 -16.68
C ILE A 64 1.21 4.66 -16.82
N ASP A 65 0.45 5.58 -17.43
CA ASP A 65 0.83 6.99 -17.53
C ASP A 65 0.54 7.73 -16.20
N THR A 66 1.39 8.70 -15.87
CA THR A 66 1.28 9.56 -14.69
C THR A 66 0.85 10.99 -15.09
N ILE A 67 0.50 11.83 -14.12
CA ILE A 67 0.06 13.21 -14.42
C ILE A 67 1.21 14.10 -14.89
N SER A 68 2.44 13.80 -14.48
CA SER A 68 3.67 14.44 -14.97
C SER A 68 3.95 14.13 -16.45
N GLY A 69 3.30 13.12 -17.03
CA GLY A 69 3.52 12.65 -18.40
C GLY A 69 4.58 11.55 -18.51
N GLU A 70 5.11 11.09 -17.38
CA GLU A 70 6.01 9.93 -17.29
C GLU A 70 5.21 8.62 -17.14
N THR A 71 5.91 7.48 -17.07
CA THR A 71 5.30 6.16 -16.89
C THR A 71 5.88 5.40 -15.72
N ILE A 72 5.06 4.59 -15.06
CA ILE A 72 5.49 3.65 -14.02
C ILE A 72 4.88 2.27 -14.28
N THR A 73 5.60 1.20 -13.93
CA THR A 73 5.12 -0.18 -13.93
C THR A 73 4.74 -0.58 -12.51
N PRO A 74 3.46 -0.51 -12.07
CA PRO A 74 3.12 -0.60 -10.65
C PRO A 74 3.49 -1.93 -9.99
N LEU A 75 3.46 -3.02 -10.75
CA LEU A 75 3.78 -4.37 -10.26
C LEU A 75 5.28 -4.70 -10.31
N ASP A 76 6.08 -3.86 -10.95
CA ASP A 76 7.54 -3.93 -11.01
C ASP A 76 8.13 -2.51 -11.02
N PRO A 77 7.97 -1.76 -9.92
CA PRO A 77 8.25 -0.33 -9.89
C PRO A 77 9.76 -0.06 -9.87
N ASP A 78 10.20 0.83 -10.76
CA ASP A 78 11.49 1.50 -10.66
C ASP A 78 11.35 2.69 -9.69
N PRO A 79 12.11 2.74 -8.57
CA PRO A 79 12.09 3.88 -7.65
C PRO A 79 12.34 5.23 -8.34
N ALA A 80 13.14 5.26 -9.41
CA ALA A 80 13.42 6.50 -10.14
C ALA A 80 12.20 7.06 -10.91
N ALA A 81 11.15 6.25 -11.12
CA ALA A 81 9.90 6.66 -11.76
C ALA A 81 8.84 7.16 -10.77
N ILE A 82 9.14 7.17 -9.47
CA ILE A 82 8.21 7.63 -8.43
C ILE A 82 8.47 9.12 -8.16
N ASP A 83 7.44 9.93 -8.39
CA ASP A 83 7.45 11.36 -8.16
C ASP A 83 6.42 11.75 -7.08
N LEU A 84 6.82 12.66 -6.18
CA LEU A 84 5.99 13.09 -5.05
C LEU A 84 4.74 13.86 -5.50
N ASP A 85 4.83 14.65 -6.56
CA ASP A 85 3.71 15.41 -7.10
C ASP A 85 2.70 14.51 -7.82
N ASP A 86 3.17 13.44 -8.48
CA ASP A 86 2.32 12.39 -9.04
C ASP A 86 1.56 11.65 -7.92
N VAL A 87 2.25 11.26 -6.84
CA VAL A 87 1.62 10.64 -5.66
C VAL A 87 0.58 11.58 -5.05
N ALA A 88 0.94 12.83 -4.77
CA ALA A 88 0.03 13.81 -4.19
C ALA A 88 -1.21 14.05 -5.06
N HIS A 89 -1.03 14.08 -6.39
CA HIS A 89 -2.13 14.20 -7.33
C HIS A 89 -3.04 12.98 -7.30
N ALA A 90 -2.49 11.78 -7.51
CA ALA A 90 -3.28 10.54 -7.57
C ALA A 90 -4.06 10.30 -6.27
N LEU A 91 -3.40 10.37 -5.11
CA LEU A 91 -4.04 10.16 -3.81
C LEU A 91 -5.15 11.18 -3.52
N SER A 92 -5.05 12.40 -4.06
CA SER A 92 -6.10 13.42 -3.90
C SER A 92 -7.36 13.15 -4.71
N ASN A 93 -7.28 12.26 -5.71
CA ASN A 93 -8.41 11.85 -6.55
C ASN A 93 -9.01 10.50 -6.09
N LEU A 94 -8.32 9.74 -5.25
CA LEU A 94 -8.83 8.47 -4.71
C LEU A 94 -9.73 8.73 -3.51
N SER A 95 -10.99 8.31 -3.60
CA SER A 95 -11.92 8.38 -2.48
C SER A 95 -11.72 7.20 -1.55
N ARG A 96 -11.55 7.48 -0.25
CA ARG A 96 -11.65 6.46 0.79
C ARG A 96 -13.05 5.88 0.86
N PHE A 97 -13.14 4.74 1.55
CA PHE A 97 -14.38 3.97 1.75
C PHE A 97 -15.04 3.53 0.44
N THR A 98 -14.25 3.44 -0.65
CA THR A 98 -14.78 3.12 -1.98
C THR A 98 -15.93 4.07 -2.38
N GLY A 99 -15.83 5.34 -1.96
CA GLY A 99 -16.84 6.36 -2.25
C GLY A 99 -18.18 6.23 -1.53
N GLN A 100 -18.31 5.34 -0.53
CA GLN A 100 -19.56 5.17 0.23
C GLN A 100 -19.76 6.23 1.33
N GLY A 101 -18.73 7.03 1.61
CA GLY A 101 -18.82 8.10 2.60
C GLY A 101 -19.87 9.16 2.23
N THR A 102 -20.46 9.78 3.24
CA THR A 102 -21.46 10.87 3.07
C THR A 102 -20.95 12.08 2.29
N ARG A 103 -19.63 12.25 2.21
CA ARG A 103 -18.92 13.23 1.37
C ARG A 103 -17.61 12.63 0.86
N PHE A 104 -17.10 13.18 -0.24
CA PHE A 104 -15.77 12.83 -0.74
C PHE A 104 -14.72 13.06 0.35
N TYR A 105 -13.85 12.07 0.55
CA TYR A 105 -12.75 12.13 1.49
C TYR A 105 -11.57 11.38 0.85
N SER A 106 -10.49 12.11 0.55
CA SER A 106 -9.40 11.56 -0.25
C SER A 106 -8.38 10.77 0.57
N VAL A 107 -7.67 9.86 -0.08
CA VAL A 107 -6.51 9.17 0.51
C VAL A 107 -5.41 10.17 0.87
N ALA A 108 -5.22 11.24 0.07
CA ALA A 108 -4.26 12.29 0.40
C ALA A 108 -4.57 12.99 1.72
N ARG A 109 -5.85 13.33 1.98
CA ARG A 109 -6.27 13.98 3.23
C ARG A 109 -6.05 13.06 4.43
N HIS A 110 -6.41 11.79 4.30
CA HIS A 110 -6.10 10.77 5.30
C HIS A 110 -4.61 10.68 5.59
N SER A 111 -3.77 10.59 4.56
CA SER A 111 -2.31 10.52 4.71
C SER A 111 -1.73 11.73 5.46
N VAL A 112 -2.24 12.93 5.20
CA VAL A 112 -1.87 14.12 5.97
C VAL A 112 -2.31 14.00 7.42
N HIS A 113 -3.53 13.51 7.67
CA HIS A 113 -4.05 13.29 9.02
C HIS A 113 -3.19 12.31 9.81
N VAL A 114 -2.85 11.15 9.22
CA VAL A 114 -1.93 10.17 9.82
C VAL A 114 -0.58 10.79 10.12
N SER A 115 0.02 11.53 9.18
CA SER A 115 1.29 12.22 9.41
C SER A 115 1.25 13.23 10.56
N ARG A 116 0.12 13.93 10.74
CA ARG A 116 -0.10 14.89 11.83
C ARG A 116 -0.34 14.20 13.17
N GLU A 117 -1.09 13.10 13.17
CA GLU A 117 -1.31 12.28 14.36
C GLU A 117 0.00 11.64 14.85
N VAL A 118 0.84 11.15 13.93
CA VAL A 118 2.19 10.66 14.28
C VAL A 118 3.04 11.76 14.92
N GLU A 119 2.97 12.99 14.42
CA GLU A 119 3.65 14.14 15.03
C GLU A 119 3.12 14.45 16.43
N ALA A 120 1.80 14.47 16.61
CA ALA A 120 1.16 14.73 17.90
C ALA A 120 1.57 13.68 18.96
N ARG A 121 1.65 12.41 18.55
CA ARG A 121 2.15 11.27 19.35
C ARG A 121 3.65 11.30 19.67
N GLY A 122 4.37 12.33 19.26
CA GLY A 122 5.82 12.44 19.46
C GLY A 122 6.64 11.49 18.59
N GLY A 123 6.07 11.00 17.48
CA GLY A 123 6.77 10.17 16.51
C GLY A 123 7.96 10.88 15.88
N SER A 124 8.99 10.11 15.51
CA SER A 124 10.20 10.65 14.90
C SER A 124 9.90 11.37 13.58
N ARG A 125 10.81 12.20 13.09
CA ARG A 125 10.65 12.84 11.76
C ARG A 125 10.54 11.80 10.64
N ALA A 126 11.21 10.66 10.78
CA ALA A 126 11.10 9.55 9.83
C ALA A 126 9.69 8.91 9.88
N ALA A 127 9.15 8.68 11.08
CA ALA A 127 7.78 8.21 11.26
C ALA A 127 6.76 9.20 10.67
N GLN A 128 6.95 10.50 10.84
CA GLN A 128 6.06 11.52 10.27
C GLN A 128 6.09 11.52 8.73
N ARG A 129 7.28 11.36 8.12
CA ARG A 129 7.46 11.20 6.66
C ARG A 129 6.76 9.94 6.16
N TRP A 130 6.96 8.81 6.85
CA TRP A 130 6.31 7.57 6.48
C TRP A 130 4.79 7.62 6.71
N GLY A 131 4.32 8.25 7.78
CA GLY A 131 2.88 8.47 7.99
C GLY A 131 2.22 9.26 6.86
N LEU A 132 2.95 10.16 6.19
CA LEU A 132 2.44 10.84 4.99
C LEU A 132 2.47 9.93 3.74
N LEU A 133 3.42 9.00 3.65
CA LEU A 133 3.70 8.21 2.45
C LEU A 133 3.23 6.75 2.55
N HIS A 134 2.60 6.34 3.65
CA HIS A 134 2.26 4.94 3.89
C HIS A 134 1.27 4.40 2.86
N ASP A 135 0.32 5.24 2.42
CA ASP A 135 -0.65 4.95 1.35
C ASP A 135 -0.15 5.36 -0.05
N ALA A 136 1.10 5.82 -0.21
CA ALA A 136 1.65 6.16 -1.53
C ALA A 136 1.54 5.02 -2.57
N PRO A 137 1.65 3.71 -2.22
CA PRO A 137 1.37 2.63 -3.17
C PRO A 137 -0.01 2.70 -3.82
N GLU A 138 -1.02 3.24 -3.15
CA GLU A 138 -2.39 3.35 -3.67
C GLU A 138 -2.48 4.31 -4.86
N ALA A 139 -1.53 5.25 -4.99
CA ALA A 139 -1.42 6.13 -6.16
C ALA A 139 -1.30 5.33 -7.46
N TYR A 140 -0.75 4.12 -7.40
CA TYR A 140 -0.49 3.26 -8.55
C TYR A 140 -1.33 1.96 -8.55
N LEU A 141 -1.90 1.57 -7.41
CA LEU A 141 -2.69 0.35 -7.25
C LEU A 141 -4.19 0.56 -6.98
N SER A 142 -4.63 1.81 -6.73
CA SER A 142 -5.94 2.17 -6.15
C SER A 142 -6.10 1.80 -4.67
N ASP A 143 -6.91 2.56 -3.94
CA ASP A 143 -7.39 2.24 -2.58
C ASP A 143 -8.28 0.99 -2.64
N VAL A 144 -7.91 -0.03 -1.86
CA VAL A 144 -8.69 -1.26 -1.70
C VAL A 144 -9.08 -1.40 -0.22
N PRO A 145 -10.38 -1.45 0.11
CA PRO A 145 -10.82 -1.48 1.49
C PRO A 145 -10.29 -2.71 2.22
N ALA A 146 -9.83 -2.51 3.46
CA ALA A 146 -9.12 -3.52 4.26
C ALA A 146 -9.79 -4.92 4.29
N PRO A 147 -11.12 -5.09 4.38
CA PRO A 147 -11.74 -6.41 4.34
C PRO A 147 -11.52 -7.16 3.02
N VAL A 148 -11.48 -6.45 1.89
CA VAL A 148 -11.24 -7.02 0.56
C VAL A 148 -9.77 -7.32 0.38
N LYS A 149 -8.90 -6.39 0.77
CA LYS A 149 -7.43 -6.50 0.67
C LYS A 149 -6.88 -7.78 1.30
N ARG A 150 -7.44 -8.21 2.45
CA ARG A 150 -7.05 -9.47 3.11
C ARG A 150 -7.20 -10.71 2.23
N SER A 151 -8.10 -10.66 1.25
CA SER A 151 -8.38 -11.74 0.29
C SER A 151 -7.60 -11.60 -1.03
N LEU A 152 -6.72 -10.60 -1.15
CA LEU A 152 -5.95 -10.29 -2.37
C LEU A 152 -4.43 -10.37 -2.10
N PRO A 153 -3.86 -11.59 -2.06
CA PRO A 153 -2.44 -11.79 -1.74
C PRO A 153 -1.50 -11.18 -2.77
N GLY A 154 -1.84 -11.24 -4.06
CA GLY A 154 -1.06 -10.58 -5.13
C GLY A 154 -1.02 -9.06 -4.99
N TYR A 155 -2.13 -8.45 -4.56
CA TYR A 155 -2.20 -7.02 -4.26
C TYR A 155 -1.30 -6.66 -3.06
N THR A 156 -1.38 -7.44 -1.97
CA THR A 156 -0.58 -7.16 -0.76
C THR A 156 0.92 -7.31 -1.04
N HIS A 157 1.32 -8.26 -1.88
CA HIS A 157 2.70 -8.39 -2.35
C HIS A 157 3.15 -7.18 -3.19
N ALA A 158 2.32 -6.75 -4.15
CA ALA A 158 2.61 -5.59 -4.99
C ALA A 158 2.73 -4.31 -4.17
N GLU A 159 1.83 -4.11 -3.20
CA GLU A 159 1.88 -2.97 -2.28
C GLU A 159 3.16 -2.96 -1.44
N LYS A 160 3.57 -4.10 -0.87
CA LYS A 160 4.85 -4.21 -0.15
C LYS A 160 6.05 -3.89 -1.05
N ARG A 161 5.99 -4.26 -2.33
CA ARG A 161 7.03 -3.93 -3.32
C ARG A 161 7.06 -2.43 -3.62
N LEU A 162 5.91 -1.82 -3.87
CA LEU A 162 5.78 -0.37 -4.08
C LEU A 162 6.17 0.43 -2.84
N ALA A 163 5.77 0.02 -1.64
CA ALA A 163 6.15 0.67 -0.39
C ALA A 163 7.67 0.71 -0.20
N ARG A 164 8.39 -0.35 -0.63
CA ARG A 164 9.86 -0.32 -0.69
C ARG A 164 10.35 0.71 -1.72
N ALA A 165 9.84 0.66 -2.95
CA ALA A 165 10.26 1.58 -4.00
C ALA A 165 9.99 3.07 -3.64
N VAL A 166 8.86 3.38 -2.99
CA VAL A 166 8.54 4.73 -2.49
C VAL A 166 9.57 5.20 -1.46
N ARG A 167 9.94 4.33 -0.50
CA ARG A 167 10.95 4.67 0.51
C ARG A 167 12.31 4.92 -0.12
N ASP A 168 12.70 4.11 -1.10
CA ASP A 168 13.95 4.26 -1.83
C ASP A 168 13.95 5.57 -2.66
N ALA A 169 12.84 5.86 -3.36
CA ALA A 169 12.69 7.05 -4.19
C ALA A 169 12.75 8.36 -3.38
N LEU A 170 12.12 8.36 -2.20
CA LEU A 170 11.94 9.56 -1.37
C LEU A 170 12.88 9.62 -0.16
N ASP A 171 13.87 8.73 -0.09
CA ASP A 171 14.89 8.65 0.98
C ASP A 171 14.26 8.60 2.39
N VAL A 172 13.36 7.63 2.61
CA VAL A 172 12.60 7.44 3.86
C VAL A 172 13.01 6.14 4.55
N GLU A 173 14.01 6.26 5.41
CA GLU A 173 14.43 5.17 6.30
C GLU A 173 13.62 5.16 7.59
N VAL A 174 12.98 4.03 7.90
CA VAL A 174 12.13 3.85 9.09
C VAL A 174 12.55 2.64 9.91
N THR A 175 12.51 2.79 11.23
CA THR A 175 12.71 1.70 12.18
C THR A 175 11.41 0.93 12.44
N ALA A 176 11.50 -0.24 13.07
CA ALA A 176 10.32 -0.97 13.53
C ALA A 176 9.45 -0.15 14.51
N ALA A 177 10.07 0.69 15.33
CA ALA A 177 9.35 1.59 16.23
C ALA A 177 8.57 2.66 15.46
N ASP A 178 9.16 3.21 14.38
CA ASP A 178 8.48 4.18 13.52
C ASP A 178 7.26 3.55 12.84
N LEU A 179 7.41 2.33 12.30
CA LEU A 179 6.30 1.58 11.70
C LEU A 179 5.17 1.34 12.71
N THR A 180 5.52 0.93 13.94
CA THR A 180 4.53 0.68 15.00
C THR A 180 3.71 1.94 15.33
N VAL A 181 4.35 3.11 15.38
CA VAL A 181 3.65 4.38 15.65
C VAL A 181 2.77 4.78 14.48
N VAL A 182 3.24 4.60 13.24
CA VAL A 182 2.47 4.90 12.02
C VAL A 182 1.23 4.00 11.92
N ASP A 183 1.38 2.68 12.11
CA ASP A 183 0.26 1.73 12.06
C ASP A 183 -0.80 2.04 13.14
N ALA A 184 -0.35 2.43 14.34
CA ALA A 184 -1.26 2.84 15.42
C ALA A 184 -1.97 4.16 15.12
N ALA A 185 -1.31 5.10 14.43
CA ALA A 185 -1.91 6.37 14.02
C ALA A 185 -2.92 6.16 12.89
N ASP A 186 -2.55 5.46 11.82
CA ASP A 186 -3.43 5.08 10.72
C ASP A 186 -4.70 4.37 11.25
N SER A 187 -4.53 3.34 12.07
CA SER A 187 -5.66 2.61 12.64
C SER A 187 -6.61 3.49 13.47
N ALA A 188 -6.08 4.45 14.22
CA ALA A 188 -6.90 5.34 15.04
C ALA A 188 -7.63 6.39 14.18
N VAL A 189 -6.89 7.00 13.25
CA VAL A 189 -7.40 7.98 12.29
C VAL A 189 -8.47 7.36 11.40
N GLY A 190 -8.23 6.18 10.82
CA GLY A 190 -9.21 5.48 9.97
C GLY A 190 -10.50 5.12 10.72
N ARG A 191 -10.42 4.74 12.01
CA ARG A 191 -11.63 4.51 12.84
C ARG A 191 -12.39 5.80 13.12
N HIS A 192 -11.68 6.88 13.43
CA HIS A 192 -12.30 8.19 13.59
C HIS A 192 -13.00 8.64 12.30
N GLU A 193 -12.33 8.52 11.15
CA GLU A 193 -12.91 8.88 9.85
C GLU A 193 -14.15 8.04 9.51
N LEU A 194 -14.15 6.73 9.79
CA LEU A 194 -15.33 5.88 9.63
C LEU A 194 -16.52 6.42 10.43
N SER A 195 -16.31 6.83 11.69
CA SER A 195 -17.38 7.40 12.52
C SER A 195 -17.93 8.74 11.98
N VAL A 196 -17.09 9.52 11.30
CA VAL A 196 -17.47 10.84 10.74
C VAL A 196 -18.14 10.69 9.38
N HIS A 197 -17.61 9.84 8.50
CA HIS A 197 -18.02 9.72 7.12
C HIS A 197 -19.10 8.67 6.88
N LEU A 198 -19.27 7.71 7.80
CA LEU A 198 -20.32 6.68 7.79
C LEU A 198 -21.07 6.68 9.14
N PRO A 199 -21.75 7.79 9.52
CA PRO A 199 -22.28 8.01 10.86
C PRO A 199 -23.43 7.08 11.26
N GLU A 200 -24.09 6.44 10.29
CA GLU A 200 -25.15 5.45 10.55
C GLU A 200 -24.59 4.10 11.05
N SER A 201 -23.28 3.89 10.93
CA SER A 201 -22.59 2.70 11.42
C SER A 201 -22.08 2.96 12.84
N ASP A 202 -22.22 1.98 13.74
CA ASP A 202 -21.79 2.06 15.14
C ASP A 202 -20.26 1.90 15.27
N HIS A 203 -19.51 2.80 14.63
CA HIS A 203 -18.06 2.82 14.64
C HIS A 203 -17.54 3.57 15.87
N GLU A 204 -16.71 2.90 16.67
CA GLU A 204 -15.98 3.55 17.75
C GLU A 204 -15.02 4.61 17.20
N SER A 205 -15.10 5.84 17.71
CA SER A 205 -14.14 6.90 17.43
C SER A 205 -13.12 6.96 18.58
N PRO A 206 -11.92 6.36 18.43
CA PRO A 206 -10.87 6.51 19.43
C PRO A 206 -10.45 7.97 19.56
N PRO A 207 -9.97 8.41 20.74
CA PRO A 207 -9.39 9.74 20.88
C PRO A 207 -8.15 9.87 20.01
N LEU A 208 -8.00 11.04 19.38
CA LEU A 208 -6.83 11.44 18.61
C LEU A 208 -6.04 12.49 19.39
N GLU A 209 -4.72 12.51 19.22
CA GLU A 209 -3.86 13.53 19.84
C GLU A 209 -3.80 14.81 18.99
N TYR A 210 -3.92 14.67 17.67
CA TYR A 210 -4.10 15.77 16.74
C TYR A 210 -5.58 16.17 16.64
N ASP A 211 -5.85 17.47 16.54
CA ASP A 211 -7.20 18.02 16.36
C ASP A 211 -7.67 17.84 14.89
N PRO A 212 -8.65 16.98 14.60
CA PRO A 212 -9.10 16.72 13.23
C PRO A 212 -9.71 17.95 12.56
N ASP A 213 -10.33 18.86 13.32
CA ASP A 213 -10.94 20.07 12.78
C ASP A 213 -9.88 21.03 12.21
N ALA A 214 -8.62 20.91 12.66
CA ALA A 214 -7.50 21.69 12.11
C ALA A 214 -7.11 21.29 10.68
N LEU A 215 -7.61 20.16 10.16
CA LEU A 215 -7.44 19.76 8.75
C LEU A 215 -8.51 20.33 7.83
N GLU A 216 -9.63 20.82 8.37
CA GLU A 216 -10.69 21.39 7.56
C GLU A 216 -10.20 22.71 6.95
N SER A 217 -9.97 22.68 5.64
CA SER A 217 -9.45 23.80 4.87
C SER A 217 -10.12 23.87 3.50
N ASN A 218 -10.16 25.07 2.93
CA ASN A 218 -10.62 25.31 1.55
C ASN A 218 -9.52 25.04 0.50
N VAL A 219 -8.40 24.44 0.90
CA VAL A 219 -7.27 24.11 0.04
C VAL A 219 -7.50 22.74 -0.57
N ALA A 220 -7.03 22.53 -1.80
CA ALA A 220 -7.12 21.22 -2.45
C ALA A 220 -6.29 20.18 -1.67
N ASP A 221 -6.79 18.95 -1.57
CA ASP A 221 -6.13 17.90 -0.78
C ASP A 221 -4.72 17.57 -1.31
N SER A 222 -4.47 17.71 -2.62
CA SER A 222 -3.12 17.55 -3.18
C SER A 222 -2.16 18.66 -2.73
N ASP A 223 -2.63 19.89 -2.57
CA ASP A 223 -1.82 21.01 -2.07
C ASP A 223 -1.55 20.87 -0.57
N LEU A 224 -2.54 20.39 0.19
CA LEU A 224 -2.39 20.04 1.60
C LEU A 224 -1.31 18.96 1.80
N PHE A 225 -1.34 17.93 0.95
CA PHE A 225 -0.32 16.87 0.94
C PHE A 225 1.06 17.42 0.62
N ARG A 226 1.20 18.19 -0.46
CA ARG A 226 2.47 18.83 -0.86
C ARG A 226 3.00 19.78 0.22
N GLU A 227 2.12 20.54 0.87
CA GLU A 227 2.51 21.40 1.98
C GLU A 227 3.08 20.59 3.14
N ARG A 228 2.37 19.54 3.56
CA ARG A 228 2.88 18.66 4.62
C ARG A 228 4.22 18.05 4.22
N ALA A 229 4.36 17.55 2.99
CA ALA A 229 5.60 17.00 2.47
C ALA A 229 6.76 18.01 2.55
N ARG A 230 6.53 19.26 2.10
CA ARG A 230 7.51 20.35 2.21
C ARG A 230 7.91 20.64 3.66
N THR A 231 6.98 20.64 4.61
CA THR A 231 7.33 20.85 6.04
C THR A 231 8.20 19.73 6.61
N LEU A 232 8.06 18.52 6.08
CA LEU A 232 8.85 17.34 6.46
C LEU A 232 10.18 17.24 5.71
N GLY A 233 10.40 18.08 4.69
CA GLY A 233 11.62 18.09 3.89
C GLY A 233 11.65 17.00 2.82
N LEU A 234 10.49 16.45 2.45
CA LEU A 234 10.33 15.61 1.26
C LEU A 234 10.42 16.50 0.01
N ARG A 235 11.06 15.98 -1.03
CA ARG A 235 11.23 16.63 -2.32
C ARG A 235 10.90 15.63 -3.41
#